data_AF-A0A497GBV8-F1
#
_entry.id   AF-A0A497GBV8-F1
#
_cell.length_a   1.000
_cell.length_b   1.000
_cell.length_c   1.000
_cell.angle_alpha   90.00
_cell.angle_beta   90.00
_cell.angle_gamma   90.00
#
_symmetry.space_group_name_H-M   'P 1'
#
loop_
_entity.id
_entity.type
_entity.pdbx_description
1 polymer ?
#
loop_
_entity_poly.entity_id
_entity_poly.type
_entity_poly.pdbx_seq_one_letter_code
_entity_poly.pdbx_strand_id
1 'polypeptide(L)'
;MGLLNTTGKVFWHYFLILFSVVIFASTKSMNFSHIFDSPPLTYLQMQAVQIVLYLLIASGFVLAIVARIMGEKGSSGSAIFFGIFSLGLLLILLQVHGEGFVDDKWTREGVRNVFLLTGSLLGLVGVFGYTVLRLPAPPAEDLLARLLKEREEMAEEEATGEEAYCPVCGPNIRVPLTWNYCPNCGAEFAPGVDENGARRLKEKRVKMVVKKTAGDVEEEQESNIVDCPKCGGKMKISTDTRPVKVKCPHCGSIVLIK
;
A
#
# COMPACT_ATOMS: atom_id res chain seq x y z
N MET A 1 10.57 18.01 -0.54
CA MET A 1 10.54 16.52 -0.58
C MET A 1 9.15 15.94 -0.83
N GLY A 2 8.05 16.61 -0.44
CA GLY A 2 6.69 16.07 -0.64
C GLY A 2 6.21 15.99 -2.10
N LEU A 3 6.90 16.66 -3.03
CA LEU A 3 6.53 16.73 -4.45
C LEU A 3 6.98 15.53 -5.29
N LEU A 4 7.87 14.69 -4.76
CA LEU A 4 8.50 13.60 -5.50
C LEU A 4 8.04 12.25 -4.96
N ASN A 5 7.78 11.28 -5.86
CA ASN A 5 7.61 9.89 -5.46
C ASN A 5 8.94 9.30 -4.92
N THR A 6 8.90 8.08 -4.36
CA THR A 6 10.10 7.45 -3.76
C THR A 6 11.26 7.36 -4.75
N THR A 7 10.99 6.99 -6.00
CA THR A 7 11.98 6.92 -7.08
C THR A 7 12.59 8.29 -7.37
N GLY A 8 11.77 9.33 -7.49
CA GLY A 8 12.18 10.71 -7.71
C GLY A 8 13.00 11.27 -6.56
N LYS A 9 12.69 10.90 -5.31
CA LYS A 9 13.52 11.21 -4.15
C LYS A 9 14.90 10.58 -4.27
N VAL A 10 14.99 9.29 -4.58
CA VAL A 10 16.28 8.60 -4.72
C VAL A 10 17.13 9.26 -5.81
N PHE A 11 16.54 9.54 -6.98
CA PHE A 11 17.23 10.26 -8.05
C PHE A 11 17.69 11.65 -7.63
N TRP A 12 16.82 12.41 -6.97
CA TRP A 12 17.18 13.74 -6.48
C TRP A 12 18.39 13.73 -5.55
N HIS A 13 18.41 12.80 -4.58
CA HIS A 13 19.54 12.69 -3.65
C HIS A 13 20.82 12.25 -4.35
N TYR A 14 20.73 11.29 -5.29
CA TYR A 14 21.86 10.86 -6.10
C TYR A 14 22.50 12.04 -6.85
N PHE A 15 21.69 12.83 -7.55
CA PHE A 15 22.20 14.02 -8.26
C PHE A 15 22.71 15.10 -7.31
N LEU A 16 22.07 15.32 -6.17
CA LEU A 16 22.52 16.28 -5.16
C LEU A 16 23.88 15.89 -4.58
N ILE A 17 24.12 14.60 -4.32
CA ILE A 17 25.42 14.09 -3.87
C ILE A 17 26.48 14.35 -4.94
N LEU A 18 26.23 13.97 -6.20
CA LEU A 18 27.17 14.20 -7.29
C LEU A 18 27.49 15.68 -7.48
N PHE A 19 26.46 16.54 -7.46
CA PHE A 19 26.61 17.98 -7.54
C PHE A 19 27.43 18.53 -6.37
N SER A 20 27.19 18.04 -5.16
CA SER A 20 27.95 18.45 -3.97
C SER A 20 29.43 18.07 -4.08
N VAL A 21 29.73 16.89 -4.65
CA VAL A 21 31.11 16.46 -4.93
C VAL A 21 31.77 17.38 -5.96
N VAL A 22 31.06 17.74 -7.05
CA VAL A 22 31.58 18.67 -8.06
C VAL A 22 31.84 20.05 -7.47
N ILE A 23 30.89 20.61 -6.71
CA ILE A 23 31.08 21.89 -6.02
C ILE A 23 32.26 21.81 -5.06
N PHE A 24 32.33 20.78 -4.22
CA PHE A 24 33.41 20.65 -3.24
C PHE A 24 34.77 20.56 -3.93
N ALA A 25 34.88 19.73 -4.97
CA ALA A 25 36.11 19.59 -5.75
C ALA A 25 36.52 20.91 -6.42
N SER A 26 35.54 21.66 -6.95
CA SER A 26 35.77 22.92 -7.66
C SER A 26 36.11 24.06 -6.70
N THR A 27 35.46 24.14 -5.55
CA THR A 27 35.59 25.26 -4.60
C THR A 27 36.78 25.12 -3.66
N LYS A 28 37.25 23.89 -3.37
CA LYS A 28 38.37 23.65 -2.45
C LYS A 28 39.66 24.40 -2.83
N SER A 29 39.88 24.64 -4.12
CA SER A 29 41.06 25.33 -4.64
C SER A 29 40.77 26.76 -5.11
N MET A 30 39.53 27.25 -4.98
CA MET A 30 39.21 28.62 -5.41
C MET A 30 39.66 29.65 -4.38
N ASN A 31 40.38 30.65 -4.87
CA ASN A 31 40.61 31.87 -4.11
C ASN A 31 39.46 32.85 -4.37
N PHE A 32 38.53 32.98 -3.43
CA PHE A 32 37.34 33.82 -3.62
C PHE A 32 37.64 35.32 -3.69
N SER A 33 38.78 35.79 -3.18
CA SER A 33 39.17 37.20 -3.31
C SER A 33 39.73 37.54 -4.70
N HIS A 34 40.32 36.56 -5.37
CA HIS A 34 40.89 36.70 -6.71
C HIS A 34 40.53 35.48 -7.55
N ILE A 35 39.28 35.46 -8.05
CA ILE A 35 38.71 34.33 -8.81
C ILE A 35 39.56 33.97 -10.03
N PHE A 36 40.27 34.94 -10.63
CA PHE A 36 41.12 34.71 -11.79
C PHE A 36 42.53 34.23 -11.47
N ASP A 37 42.95 34.31 -10.21
CA ASP A 37 44.30 33.95 -9.74
C ASP A 37 44.29 32.68 -8.87
N SER A 38 43.21 31.89 -8.95
CA SER A 38 43.14 30.60 -8.26
C SER A 38 44.18 29.64 -8.84
N PRO A 39 44.89 28.87 -8.00
CA PRO A 39 45.89 27.91 -8.47
C PRO A 39 45.26 26.81 -9.36
N PRO A 40 46.04 26.23 -10.29
CA PRO A 40 45.55 25.17 -11.16
C PRO A 40 45.10 23.96 -10.35
N LEU A 41 44.00 23.33 -10.78
CA LEU A 41 43.59 22.05 -10.21
C LEU A 41 44.68 21.01 -10.45
N THR A 42 44.94 20.19 -9.42
CA THR A 42 45.83 19.05 -9.56
C THR A 42 45.27 18.05 -10.57
N TYR A 43 46.15 17.27 -11.21
CA TYR A 43 45.76 16.24 -12.17
C TYR A 43 44.73 15.26 -11.59
N LEU A 44 44.92 14.85 -10.33
CA LEU A 44 43.99 13.97 -9.63
C LEU A 44 42.59 14.59 -9.47
N GLN A 45 42.51 15.89 -9.17
CA GLN A 45 41.23 16.60 -9.06
C GLN A 45 40.55 16.70 -10.43
N MET A 46 41.30 16.98 -11.50
CA MET A 46 40.77 17.01 -12.85
C MET A 46 40.19 15.65 -13.25
N GLN A 47 40.92 14.56 -12.99
CA GLN A 47 40.42 13.20 -13.24
C GLN A 47 39.17 12.89 -12.41
N ALA A 48 39.14 13.27 -11.14
CA ALA A 48 37.97 13.05 -10.28
C ALA A 48 36.74 13.80 -10.80
N VAL A 49 36.88 15.09 -11.15
CA VAL A 49 35.80 15.89 -11.75
C VAL A 49 35.33 15.27 -13.07
N GLN A 50 36.26 14.81 -13.90
CA GLN A 50 35.95 14.18 -15.19
C GLN A 50 35.22 12.84 -15.04
N ILE A 51 35.61 11.99 -14.09
CA ILE A 51 34.91 10.73 -13.79
C ILE A 51 33.50 11.02 -13.29
N VAL A 52 33.34 11.94 -12.34
CA VAL A 52 32.02 12.33 -11.81
C VAL A 52 31.13 12.89 -12.92
N LEU A 53 31.70 13.70 -13.81
CA LEU A 53 30.99 14.19 -14.97
C LEU A 53 30.53 13.05 -15.87
N TYR A 54 31.40 12.12 -16.24
CA TYR A 54 31.00 10.99 -17.09
C TYR A 54 29.91 10.12 -16.45
N LEU A 55 29.92 9.94 -15.13
CA LEU A 55 28.84 9.27 -14.42
C LEU A 55 27.52 10.06 -14.49
N LEU A 56 27.55 11.39 -14.40
CA LEU A 56 26.37 12.24 -14.61
C LEU A 56 25.84 12.11 -16.05
N ILE A 57 26.73 12.08 -17.04
CA ILE A 57 26.36 11.93 -18.45
C ILE A 57 25.72 10.56 -18.69
N ALA A 58 26.37 9.49 -18.24
CA ALA A 58 25.90 8.13 -18.41
C ALA A 58 24.54 7.92 -17.72
N SER A 59 24.38 8.40 -16.48
CA SER A 59 23.10 8.31 -15.77
C SER A 59 21.99 9.13 -16.45
N GLY A 60 22.30 10.34 -16.92
CA GLY A 60 21.36 11.15 -17.70
C GLY A 60 20.92 10.48 -19.01
N PHE A 61 21.85 9.83 -19.72
CA PHE A 61 21.55 9.08 -20.95
C PHE A 61 20.69 7.84 -20.68
N VAL A 62 21.01 7.07 -19.64
CA VAL A 62 20.20 5.92 -19.20
C VAL A 62 18.77 6.39 -18.86
N LEU A 63 18.63 7.49 -18.13
CA LEU A 63 17.33 8.07 -17.81
C LEU A 63 16.54 8.48 -19.05
N ALA A 64 17.21 9.09 -20.04
CA ALA A 64 16.58 9.47 -21.30
C ALA A 64 16.04 8.25 -22.06
N ILE A 65 16.83 7.16 -22.11
CA ILE A 65 16.42 5.91 -22.74
C ILE A 65 15.24 5.29 -22.01
N VAL A 66 15.32 5.18 -20.68
CA VAL A 66 14.23 4.61 -19.87
C VAL A 66 12.95 5.41 -20.07
N ALA A 67 13.02 6.75 -20.04
CA ALA A 67 11.87 7.61 -20.27
C ALA A 67 11.26 7.43 -21.67
N ARG A 68 12.10 7.19 -22.69
CA ARG A 68 11.65 6.93 -24.06
C ARG A 68 10.99 5.55 -24.20
N ILE A 69 11.56 4.52 -23.57
CA ILE A 69 11.03 3.15 -23.59
C ILE A 69 9.68 3.08 -22.88
N MET A 70 9.50 3.83 -21.79
CA MET A 70 8.25 3.85 -21.05
C MET A 70 7.08 4.55 -21.79
N GLY A 71 7.30 5.05 -23.02
CA GLY A 71 6.22 5.32 -23.99
C GLY A 71 5.23 6.43 -23.61
N GLU A 72 5.47 7.15 -22.54
CA GLU A 72 4.60 8.23 -22.08
C GLU A 72 4.61 9.39 -23.08
N LYS A 73 3.42 9.69 -23.64
CA LYS A 73 3.15 10.88 -24.46
C LYS A 73 3.79 12.10 -23.81
N GLY A 74 4.88 12.58 -24.42
CA GLY A 74 5.74 13.58 -23.84
C GLY A 74 4.98 14.86 -23.52
N SER A 75 4.84 15.17 -22.23
CA SER A 75 4.60 16.53 -21.78
C SER A 75 5.74 17.39 -22.32
N SER A 76 5.40 18.42 -23.10
CA SER A 76 6.35 19.40 -23.66
C SER A 76 7.30 19.97 -22.60
N GLY A 77 6.89 20.01 -21.33
CA GLY A 77 7.74 20.42 -20.21
C GLY A 77 8.96 19.50 -20.01
N SER A 78 8.83 18.20 -20.25
CA SER A 78 9.94 17.25 -20.05
C SER A 78 11.11 17.46 -21.04
N ALA A 79 10.80 17.88 -22.27
CA ALA A 79 11.81 18.21 -23.27
C ALA A 79 12.62 19.47 -22.90
N ILE A 80 11.99 20.47 -22.28
CA ILE A 80 12.66 21.71 -21.85
C ILE A 80 13.72 21.40 -20.79
N PHE A 81 13.36 20.63 -19.77
CA PHE A 81 14.30 20.27 -18.70
C PHE A 81 15.41 19.34 -19.18
N PHE A 82 15.11 18.44 -20.11
CA PHE A 82 16.14 17.65 -20.78
C PHE A 82 17.10 18.54 -21.58
N GLY A 83 16.58 19.54 -22.30
CA GLY A 83 17.39 20.54 -23.00
C GLY A 83 18.29 21.35 -22.07
N ILE A 84 17.78 21.80 -20.92
CA ILE A 84 18.56 22.52 -19.91
C ILE A 84 19.67 21.63 -19.34
N PHE A 85 19.37 20.36 -19.06
CA PHE A 85 20.36 19.39 -18.59
C PHE A 85 21.44 19.14 -19.65
N SER A 86 21.05 18.89 -20.91
CA SER A 86 21.98 18.70 -22.02
C SER A 86 22.84 19.95 -22.28
N LEU A 87 22.28 21.14 -22.13
CA LEU A 87 23.02 22.39 -22.26
C LEU A 87 24.07 22.54 -21.15
N GLY A 88 23.70 22.29 -19.88
CA GLY A 88 24.64 22.31 -18.76
C GLY A 88 25.78 21.32 -18.96
N LEU A 89 25.46 20.12 -19.45
CA LEU A 89 26.41 19.06 -19.74
C LEU A 89 27.34 19.39 -20.91
N LEU A 90 26.81 20.00 -21.97
CA LEU A 90 27.58 20.51 -23.10
C LEU A 90 28.59 21.57 -22.64
N LEU A 91 28.16 22.52 -21.80
CA LEU A 91 29.04 23.56 -21.24
C LEU A 91 30.20 22.94 -20.47
N ILE A 92 29.95 21.89 -19.69
CA ILE A 92 31.00 21.19 -18.94
C ILE A 92 31.94 20.42 -19.90
N LEU A 93 31.40 19.70 -20.89
CA LEU A 93 32.23 18.96 -21.86
C LEU A 93 33.12 19.87 -22.70
N LEU A 94 32.57 21.01 -23.14
CA LEU A 94 33.31 22.02 -23.89
C LEU A 94 34.46 22.61 -23.06
N GLN A 95 34.34 22.57 -21.74
CA GLN A 95 35.38 23.02 -20.82
C GLN A 95 36.48 21.95 -20.65
N VAL A 96 36.10 20.67 -20.52
CA VAL A 96 37.04 19.56 -20.33
C VAL A 96 37.82 19.23 -21.60
N HIS A 97 37.18 19.34 -22.78
CA HIS A 97 37.75 18.91 -24.06
C HIS A 97 37.96 20.05 -25.06
N GLY A 98 37.51 21.26 -24.76
CA GLY A 98 37.54 22.38 -25.70
C GLY A 98 38.86 23.14 -25.77
N GLU A 99 39.96 22.60 -25.22
CA GLU A 99 41.29 23.23 -25.33
C GLU A 99 41.70 23.47 -26.79
N GLY A 100 41.14 22.72 -27.76
CA GLY A 100 41.34 22.95 -29.19
C GLY A 100 40.31 23.85 -29.89
N PHE A 101 39.21 24.21 -29.23
CA PHE A 101 38.05 24.89 -29.85
C PHE A 101 37.78 26.29 -29.32
N VAL A 102 38.33 26.66 -28.17
CA VAL A 102 38.03 27.92 -27.48
C VAL A 102 39.30 28.76 -27.37
N ASP A 103 39.20 30.06 -27.71
CA ASP A 103 40.32 31.00 -27.55
C ASP A 103 40.93 30.92 -26.14
N ASP A 104 42.27 31.05 -26.05
CA ASP A 104 43.05 31.02 -24.79
C ASP A 104 42.55 31.98 -23.70
N LYS A 105 41.83 33.04 -24.10
CA LYS A 105 41.23 34.00 -23.15
C LYS A 105 40.11 33.37 -22.30
N TRP A 106 39.42 32.35 -22.81
CA TRP A 106 38.32 31.66 -22.14
C TRP A 106 38.77 30.38 -21.43
N THR A 107 39.96 29.87 -21.73
CA THR A 107 40.56 28.71 -21.05
C THR A 107 41.26 29.09 -19.74
N ARG A 108 41.33 30.39 -19.42
CA ARG A 108 41.88 30.88 -18.15
C ARG A 108 41.18 30.20 -16.96
N GLU A 109 41.96 29.73 -15.99
CA GLU A 109 41.51 28.82 -14.92
C GLU A 109 40.30 29.34 -14.13
N GLY A 110 40.24 30.65 -13.87
CA GLY A 110 39.08 31.27 -13.22
C GLY A 110 37.79 31.21 -14.06
N VAL A 111 37.89 31.37 -15.38
CA VAL A 111 36.75 31.31 -16.30
C VAL A 111 36.22 29.88 -16.40
N ARG A 112 37.14 28.90 -16.48
CA ARG A 112 36.86 27.47 -16.42
C ARG A 112 36.01 27.09 -15.20
N ASN A 113 36.40 27.58 -14.04
CA ASN A 113 35.69 27.38 -12.78
C ASN A 113 34.26 27.97 -12.80
N VAL A 114 34.07 29.15 -13.39
CA VAL A 114 32.76 29.78 -13.57
C VAL A 114 31.86 28.93 -14.48
N PHE A 115 32.38 28.41 -15.58
CA PHE A 115 31.62 27.51 -16.46
C PHE A 115 31.25 26.20 -15.78
N LEU A 116 32.15 25.60 -15.00
CA LEU A 116 31.86 24.39 -14.23
C LEU A 116 30.72 24.61 -13.24
N LEU A 117 30.75 25.71 -12.49
CA LEU A 117 29.70 26.06 -11.54
C LEU A 117 28.37 26.35 -12.24
N THR A 118 28.40 27.13 -13.33
CA THR A 118 27.20 27.49 -14.10
C THR A 118 26.57 26.27 -14.76
N GLY A 119 27.37 25.43 -15.42
CA GLY A 119 26.91 24.19 -16.05
C GLY A 119 26.36 23.20 -15.04
N SER A 120 27.01 23.07 -13.88
CA SER A 120 26.51 22.22 -12.78
C SER A 120 25.17 22.73 -12.25
N LEU A 121 25.02 24.04 -12.06
CA LEU A 121 23.77 24.64 -11.57
C LEU A 121 22.62 24.42 -12.56
N LEU A 122 22.86 24.64 -13.86
CA LEU A 122 21.90 24.33 -14.91
C LEU A 122 21.53 22.84 -14.92
N GLY A 123 22.51 21.95 -14.76
CA GLY A 123 22.27 20.52 -14.63
C GLY A 123 21.34 20.18 -13.46
N LEU A 124 21.56 20.78 -12.30
CA LEU A 124 20.73 20.57 -11.11
C LEU A 124 19.29 21.07 -11.31
N VAL A 125 19.11 22.27 -11.90
CA VAL A 125 17.79 22.81 -12.24
C VAL A 125 17.08 21.92 -13.26
N GLY A 126 17.80 21.44 -14.28
CA GLY A 126 17.28 20.52 -15.29
C GLY A 126 16.77 19.22 -14.67
N VAL A 127 17.58 18.56 -13.83
CA VAL A 127 17.19 17.33 -13.15
C VAL A 127 16.04 17.57 -12.17
N PHE A 128 16.06 18.66 -11.40
CA PHE A 128 15.00 18.95 -10.45
C PHE A 128 13.66 19.14 -11.18
N GLY A 129 13.61 19.98 -12.20
CA GLY A 129 12.40 20.22 -12.95
C GLY A 129 11.91 18.96 -13.69
N TYR A 130 12.85 18.18 -14.24
CA TYR A 130 12.52 16.89 -14.84
C TYR A 130 11.89 15.92 -13.84
N THR A 131 12.52 15.75 -12.66
CA THR A 131 12.01 14.83 -11.64
C THR A 131 10.67 15.28 -11.08
N VAL A 132 10.44 16.57 -10.86
CA VAL A 132 9.14 17.10 -10.39
C VAL A 132 8.04 16.89 -11.42
N LEU A 133 8.31 17.11 -12.71
CA LEU A 133 7.30 16.94 -13.76
C LEU A 133 7.03 15.48 -14.09
N ARG A 134 8.06 14.62 -14.03
CA ARG A 134 7.96 13.22 -14.47
C ARG A 134 7.58 12.26 -13.35
N LEU A 135 7.98 12.58 -12.12
CA LEU A 135 7.79 11.74 -10.94
C LEU A 135 7.03 12.51 -9.86
N PRO A 136 5.85 13.07 -10.17
CA PRO A 136 5.04 13.72 -9.15
C PRO A 136 4.72 12.72 -8.06
N ALA A 137 4.75 13.17 -6.80
CA ALA A 137 4.19 12.39 -5.72
C ALA A 137 2.71 12.13 -6.01
N PRO A 138 2.20 10.91 -5.79
CA PRO A 138 0.76 10.69 -5.81
C PRO A 138 0.12 11.64 -4.79
N PRO A 139 -1.01 12.28 -5.12
CA PRO A 139 -1.66 13.18 -4.18
C PRO A 139 -1.98 12.40 -2.90
N ALA A 140 -1.74 12.99 -1.72
CA ALA A 140 -1.84 12.28 -0.44
C ALA A 140 -3.24 11.64 -0.22
N GLU A 141 -4.25 12.22 -0.86
CA GLU A 141 -5.62 11.74 -0.94
C GLU A 141 -5.78 10.41 -1.70
N ASP A 142 -4.93 10.10 -2.69
CA ASP A 142 -4.92 8.77 -3.35
C ASP A 142 -4.33 7.68 -2.43
N LEU A 143 -3.38 8.05 -1.57
CA LEU A 143 -2.82 7.11 -0.59
C LEU A 143 -3.85 6.80 0.49
N LEU A 144 -4.56 7.82 0.97
CA LEU A 144 -5.66 7.65 1.93
C LEU A 144 -6.79 6.82 1.32
N ALA A 145 -7.17 7.10 0.06
CA ALA A 145 -8.19 6.32 -0.65
C ALA A 145 -7.79 4.86 -0.84
N ARG A 146 -6.51 4.58 -1.15
CA ARG A 146 -5.99 3.20 -1.22
C ARG A 146 -6.02 2.49 0.13
N LEU A 147 -5.61 3.16 1.20
CA LEU A 147 -5.65 2.59 2.55
C LEU A 147 -7.09 2.36 3.03
N LEU A 148 -8.03 3.24 2.66
CA LEU A 148 -9.45 3.05 2.95
C LEU A 148 -10.02 1.86 2.17
N LYS A 149 -9.69 1.73 0.89
CA LYS A 149 -10.09 0.58 0.05
C LYS A 149 -9.53 -0.74 0.56
N GLU A 150 -8.26 -0.76 0.96
CA GLU A 150 -7.61 -1.94 1.55
C GLU A 150 -8.25 -2.32 2.90
N ARG A 151 -8.67 -1.32 3.70
CA ARG A 151 -9.42 -1.56 4.94
C ARG A 151 -10.84 -2.05 4.67
N GLU A 152 -11.50 -1.57 3.63
CA GLU A 152 -12.81 -2.06 3.18
C GLU A 152 -12.71 -3.50 2.67
N GLU A 153 -11.70 -3.81 1.86
CA GLU A 153 -11.45 -5.18 1.35
C GLU A 153 -11.14 -6.16 2.49
N MET A 154 -10.30 -5.77 3.47
CA MET A 154 -10.07 -6.58 4.67
C MET A 154 -11.34 -6.75 5.53
N ALA A 155 -12.18 -5.74 5.63
CA ALA A 155 -13.45 -5.83 6.37
C ALA A 155 -14.50 -6.68 5.64
N GLU A 156 -14.50 -6.67 4.31
CA GLU A 156 -15.37 -7.52 3.48
C GLU A 156 -14.92 -8.98 3.53
N GLU A 157 -13.61 -9.25 3.50
CA GLU A 157 -13.04 -10.59 3.66
C GLU A 157 -13.34 -11.17 5.06
N GLU A 158 -13.22 -10.35 6.12
CA GLU A 158 -13.59 -10.73 7.48
C GLU A 158 -15.12 -10.97 7.64
N ALA A 159 -15.95 -10.21 6.91
CA ALA A 159 -17.40 -10.40 6.87
C ALA A 159 -17.84 -11.64 6.06
N THR A 160 -17.00 -12.14 5.15
CA THR A 160 -17.22 -13.41 4.44
C THR A 160 -16.72 -14.65 5.21
N GLY A 161 -16.38 -14.51 6.48
CA GLY A 161 -16.12 -15.66 7.36
C GLY A 161 -17.28 -16.64 7.31
N GLU A 162 -17.06 -17.78 6.64
CA GLU A 162 -18.06 -18.79 6.35
C GLU A 162 -18.84 -19.17 7.63
N GLU A 163 -20.17 -18.95 7.60
CA GLU A 163 -21.06 -19.24 8.73
C GLU A 163 -21.47 -20.72 8.68
N ALA A 164 -21.14 -21.47 9.73
CA ALA A 164 -21.55 -22.86 9.86
C ALA A 164 -22.86 -22.99 10.66
N TYR A 165 -23.65 -24.01 10.33
CA TYR A 165 -24.85 -24.36 11.07
C TYR A 165 -24.53 -25.30 12.23
N CYS A 166 -25.15 -25.06 13.38
CA CYS A 166 -25.01 -25.97 14.52
C CYS A 166 -25.63 -27.35 14.21
N PRO A 167 -24.92 -28.47 14.38
CA PRO A 167 -25.44 -29.81 14.08
C PRO A 167 -26.59 -30.23 15.02
N VAL A 168 -26.70 -29.60 16.19
CA VAL A 168 -27.72 -29.90 17.21
C VAL A 168 -28.91 -28.95 17.13
N CYS A 169 -28.67 -27.64 16.98
CA CYS A 169 -29.73 -26.63 16.93
C CYS A 169 -30.29 -26.40 15.51
N GLY A 170 -29.64 -26.95 14.48
CA GLY A 170 -30.07 -26.84 13.11
C GLY A 170 -29.88 -25.43 12.52
N PRO A 171 -30.59 -25.10 11.43
CA PRO A 171 -30.34 -23.90 10.63
C PRO A 171 -30.70 -22.57 11.31
N ASN A 172 -31.34 -22.61 12.48
CA ASN A 172 -31.78 -21.43 13.22
C ASN A 172 -30.65 -20.70 13.95
N ILE A 173 -29.46 -21.31 14.05
CA ILE A 173 -28.30 -20.72 14.70
C ILE A 173 -27.12 -20.77 13.74
N ARG A 174 -26.64 -19.58 13.38
CA ARG A 174 -25.44 -19.38 12.57
C ARG A 174 -24.30 -18.99 13.50
N VAL A 175 -23.16 -19.64 13.33
CA VAL A 175 -21.96 -19.34 14.10
C VAL A 175 -20.77 -19.22 13.15
N PRO A 176 -19.87 -18.26 13.38
CA PRO A 176 -18.65 -18.17 12.60
C PRO A 176 -17.77 -19.39 12.88
N LEU A 177 -17.14 -19.94 11.85
CA LEU A 177 -16.24 -21.12 11.95
C LEU A 177 -15.08 -20.94 12.95
N THR A 178 -14.79 -19.72 13.37
CA THR A 178 -13.81 -19.41 14.41
C THR A 178 -14.20 -19.92 15.81
N TRP A 179 -15.46 -20.29 16.03
CA TRP A 179 -15.94 -20.73 17.35
C TRP A 179 -15.90 -22.25 17.50
N ASN A 180 -15.29 -22.71 18.59
CA ASN A 180 -15.19 -24.15 18.90
C ASN A 180 -16.49 -24.71 19.53
N TYR A 181 -17.40 -23.86 20.02
CA TYR A 181 -18.60 -24.29 20.76
C TYR A 181 -19.85 -23.52 20.33
N CYS A 182 -21.00 -24.19 20.29
CA CYS A 182 -22.29 -23.54 20.05
C CYS A 182 -22.78 -22.80 21.32
N PRO A 183 -23.13 -21.51 21.25
CA PRO A 183 -23.55 -20.72 22.42
C PRO A 183 -24.91 -21.16 23.01
N ASN A 184 -25.73 -21.89 22.25
CA ASN A 184 -27.07 -22.29 22.68
C ASN A 184 -27.13 -23.70 23.29
N CYS A 185 -26.31 -24.63 22.78
CA CYS A 185 -26.33 -26.03 23.22
C CYS A 185 -25.00 -26.55 23.75
N GLY A 186 -23.92 -25.77 23.67
CA GLY A 186 -22.59 -26.17 24.13
C GLY A 186 -21.92 -27.26 23.31
N ALA A 187 -22.49 -27.66 22.17
CA ALA A 187 -21.90 -28.67 21.30
C ALA A 187 -20.56 -28.19 20.72
N GLU A 188 -19.54 -29.04 20.81
CA GLU A 188 -18.21 -28.78 20.24
C GLU A 188 -18.21 -29.04 18.72
N PHE A 189 -17.64 -28.13 17.96
CA PHE A 189 -17.45 -28.29 16.52
C PHE A 189 -16.16 -29.08 16.29
N ALA A 190 -16.24 -30.18 15.54
CA ALA A 190 -15.07 -31.01 15.26
C ALA A 190 -14.03 -30.20 14.47
N PRO A 191 -12.77 -30.10 14.94
CA PRO A 191 -11.72 -29.36 14.24
C PRO A 191 -11.38 -30.07 12.92
N GLY A 192 -11.55 -29.36 11.79
CA GLY A 192 -11.13 -29.85 10.46
C GLY A 192 -12.23 -30.39 9.55
N VAL A 193 -13.49 -29.99 9.73
CA VAL A 193 -14.56 -30.31 8.76
C VAL A 193 -14.61 -29.21 7.71
N ASP A 194 -13.94 -29.45 6.58
CA ASP A 194 -14.13 -28.70 5.34
C ASP A 194 -15.53 -28.94 4.74
N GLU A 195 -15.93 -28.14 3.75
CA GLU A 195 -17.27 -28.16 3.12
C GLU A 195 -17.75 -29.58 2.69
N ASN A 196 -16.80 -30.48 2.43
CA ASN A 196 -17.08 -31.87 2.04
C ASN A 196 -17.52 -32.77 3.21
N GLY A 197 -17.13 -32.47 4.45
CA GLY A 197 -17.53 -33.27 5.62
C GLY A 197 -18.95 -32.96 6.11
N ALA A 198 -19.41 -31.70 6.00
CA ALA A 198 -20.78 -31.31 6.31
C ALA A 198 -21.80 -31.94 5.34
N ARG A 199 -21.44 -32.06 4.07
CA ARG A 199 -22.28 -32.66 3.03
C ARG A 199 -22.43 -34.19 3.19
N ARG A 200 -21.39 -34.88 3.69
CA ARG A 200 -21.43 -36.34 3.97
C ARG A 200 -22.29 -36.72 5.19
N LEU A 201 -22.47 -35.81 6.15
CA LEU A 201 -23.37 -36.03 7.30
C LEU A 201 -24.86 -36.00 6.90
N LYS A 202 -25.23 -35.18 5.91
CA LYS A 202 -26.58 -35.20 5.32
C LYS A 202 -26.91 -36.56 4.67
N GLU A 203 -25.97 -37.16 3.94
CA GLU A 203 -26.18 -38.45 3.28
C GLU A 203 -26.34 -39.64 4.26
N LYS A 204 -25.61 -39.63 5.38
CA LYS A 204 -25.72 -40.69 6.41
C LYS A 204 -27.05 -40.64 7.18
N ARG A 205 -27.65 -39.46 7.39
CA ARG A 205 -28.98 -39.35 8.05
C ARG A 205 -30.12 -39.79 7.13
N VAL A 206 -30.09 -39.43 5.86
CA VAL A 206 -31.16 -39.81 4.90
C VAL A 206 -31.25 -41.33 4.74
N LYS A 207 -30.12 -42.06 4.77
CA LYS A 207 -30.11 -43.53 4.69
C LYS A 207 -30.58 -44.23 5.99
N MET A 208 -30.53 -43.58 7.15
CA MET A 208 -31.02 -44.16 8.41
C MET A 208 -32.51 -43.88 8.67
N VAL A 209 -33.05 -42.75 8.22
CA VAL A 209 -34.49 -42.41 8.40
C VAL A 209 -35.39 -43.26 7.50
N VAL A 210 -34.96 -43.61 6.28
CA VAL A 210 -35.80 -44.36 5.32
C VAL A 210 -36.03 -45.83 5.72
N LYS A 211 -35.22 -46.40 6.63
CA LYS A 211 -35.30 -47.83 6.98
C LYS A 211 -36.13 -48.14 8.24
N LYS A 212 -36.69 -47.15 8.96
CA LYS A 212 -37.26 -47.40 10.29
C LYS A 212 -38.70 -46.97 10.58
N THR A 213 -39.51 -46.54 9.61
CA THR A 213 -40.92 -46.22 9.88
C THR A 213 -41.82 -46.55 8.69
N ALA A 214 -42.05 -47.85 8.49
CA ALA A 214 -43.35 -48.35 8.06
C ALA A 214 -43.95 -49.00 9.31
N GLY A 215 -45.03 -48.44 9.85
CA GLY A 215 -45.72 -48.94 11.03
C GLY A 215 -46.08 -47.85 12.04
N ASP A 216 -47.37 -47.48 12.01
CA ASP A 216 -48.24 -47.14 13.14
C ASP A 216 -48.10 -45.84 13.97
N VAL A 217 -49.22 -45.10 13.89
CA VAL A 217 -50.03 -44.50 14.98
C VAL A 217 -49.72 -43.07 15.46
N GLU A 218 -50.84 -42.34 15.56
CA GLU A 218 -51.11 -40.99 16.04
C GLU A 218 -50.59 -40.71 17.46
N GLU A 219 -50.24 -39.44 17.77
CA GLU A 219 -50.55 -38.85 19.08
C GLU A 219 -50.45 -37.32 19.04
N GLU A 220 -51.54 -36.65 19.40
CA GLU A 220 -51.70 -35.22 19.62
C GLU A 220 -50.85 -34.77 20.82
N GLN A 221 -50.01 -33.74 20.67
CA GLN A 221 -49.38 -33.09 21.82
C GLN A 221 -50.22 -31.88 22.27
N GLU A 222 -50.93 -32.08 23.38
CA GLU A 222 -51.71 -31.08 24.11
C GLU A 222 -50.85 -29.87 24.54
N SER A 223 -51.24 -28.66 24.11
CA SER A 223 -50.57 -27.44 24.55
C SER A 223 -51.00 -27.05 25.97
N ASN A 224 -50.11 -27.17 26.95
CA ASN A 224 -50.34 -26.74 28.33
C ASN A 224 -50.45 -25.20 28.43
N ILE A 225 -51.64 -24.70 28.76
CA ILE A 225 -51.92 -23.27 29.03
C ILE A 225 -51.79 -23.02 30.54
N VAL A 226 -50.92 -22.09 30.94
CA VAL A 226 -50.69 -21.74 32.35
C VAL A 226 -50.98 -20.25 32.57
N ASP A 227 -51.57 -19.90 33.72
CA ASP A 227 -51.88 -18.52 34.07
C ASP A 227 -50.66 -17.80 34.68
N CYS A 228 -50.46 -16.54 34.30
CA CYS A 228 -49.42 -15.71 34.90
C CYS A 228 -49.76 -15.40 36.37
N PRO A 229 -48.89 -15.70 37.35
CA PRO A 229 -49.16 -15.42 38.76
C PRO A 229 -49.18 -13.92 39.09
N LYS A 230 -48.71 -13.05 38.18
CA LYS A 230 -48.69 -11.60 38.40
C LYS A 230 -49.89 -10.85 37.80
N CYS A 231 -50.48 -11.35 36.72
CA CYS A 231 -51.58 -10.64 36.03
C CYS A 231 -52.75 -11.54 35.64
N GLY A 232 -52.69 -12.85 35.92
CA GLY A 232 -53.72 -13.82 35.55
C GLY A 232 -53.83 -14.09 34.04
N GLY A 233 -52.96 -13.52 33.21
CA GLY A 233 -52.99 -13.72 31.76
C GLY A 233 -52.53 -15.13 31.36
N LYS A 234 -53.34 -15.81 30.55
CA LYS A 234 -53.07 -17.15 30.00
C LYS A 234 -51.88 -17.12 29.05
N MET A 235 -50.89 -17.99 29.26
CA MET A 235 -49.75 -18.15 28.35
C MET A 235 -49.55 -19.61 27.96
N LYS A 236 -49.22 -19.84 26.68
CA LYS A 236 -48.88 -21.16 26.14
C LYS A 236 -47.39 -21.41 26.35
N ILE A 237 -47.05 -22.57 26.90
CA ILE A 237 -45.65 -23.00 27.08
C ILE A 237 -45.45 -24.23 26.20
N SER A 238 -44.44 -24.19 25.34
CA SER A 238 -44.15 -25.23 24.35
C SER A 238 -43.14 -26.28 24.86
N THR A 239 -42.90 -26.33 26.17
CA THR A 239 -41.89 -27.20 26.79
C THR A 239 -42.43 -27.75 28.11
N ASP A 240 -42.49 -29.09 28.23
CA ASP A 240 -42.98 -29.77 29.44
C ASP A 240 -41.91 -29.90 30.54
N THR A 241 -40.65 -29.56 30.25
CA THR A 241 -39.54 -29.62 31.22
C THR A 241 -39.49 -28.38 32.10
N ARG A 242 -39.82 -28.54 33.39
CA ARG A 242 -39.74 -27.47 34.42
C ARG A 242 -38.44 -27.60 35.24
N PRO A 243 -37.83 -26.49 35.73
CA PRO A 243 -38.32 -25.11 35.74
C PRO A 243 -37.90 -24.26 34.51
N VAL A 244 -38.82 -23.43 34.00
CA VAL A 244 -38.57 -22.53 32.85
C VAL A 244 -38.72 -21.07 33.26
N LYS A 245 -37.78 -20.22 32.82
CA LYS A 245 -37.92 -18.75 32.88
C LYS A 245 -38.66 -18.27 31.63
N VAL A 246 -39.92 -17.87 31.78
CA VAL A 246 -40.73 -17.31 30.69
C VAL A 246 -41.11 -15.87 30.97
N LYS A 247 -41.07 -15.03 29.94
CA LYS A 247 -41.52 -13.63 30.01
C LYS A 247 -43.00 -13.59 29.65
N CYS A 248 -43.83 -13.06 30.55
CA CYS A 248 -45.26 -12.95 30.30
C CYS A 248 -45.53 -11.97 29.13
N PRO A 249 -46.30 -12.35 28.10
CA PRO A 249 -46.61 -11.46 26.98
C PRO A 249 -47.58 -10.33 27.37
N HIS A 250 -48.35 -10.49 28.45
CA HIS A 250 -49.34 -9.50 28.87
C HIS A 250 -48.76 -8.40 29.78
N CYS A 251 -47.82 -8.73 30.67
CA CYS A 251 -47.28 -7.77 31.65
C CYS A 251 -45.75 -7.63 31.58
N GLY A 252 -45.07 -8.37 30.70
CA GLY A 252 -43.62 -8.28 30.50
C GLY A 252 -42.76 -8.82 31.65
N SER A 253 -43.35 -9.28 32.75
CA SER A 253 -42.59 -9.80 33.89
C SER A 253 -42.02 -11.19 33.59
N ILE A 254 -40.76 -11.41 34.00
CA ILE A 254 -40.11 -12.71 33.93
C ILE A 254 -40.58 -13.55 35.11
N VAL A 255 -41.18 -14.70 34.83
CA VAL A 255 -41.72 -15.62 35.83
C VAL A 255 -41.00 -16.96 35.70
N LEU A 256 -40.60 -17.51 36.84
CA LEU A 256 -40.11 -18.87 36.96
C LEU A 256 -41.29 -19.80 37.21
N ILE A 257 -41.64 -20.60 36.20
CA ILE A 257 -42.68 -21.62 36.35
C ILE A 257 -41.98 -22.90 36.77
N LYS A 258 -42.16 -23.26 38.04
CA LYS A 258 -41.69 -24.51 38.62
C LYS A 258 -42.62 -25.66 38.30
#